data_AF-A0A1G6FGX4-F1
#
_entry.id   AF-A0A1G6FGX4-F1
#
_cell.length_a   1.000
_cell.length_b   1.000
_cell.length_c   1.000
_cell.angle_alpha   90.00
_cell.angle_beta   90.00
_cell.angle_gamma   90.00
#
_symmetry.space_group_name_H-M   'P 1'
#
loop_
_entity.id
_entity.type
_entity.pdbx_description
1 polymer ?
#
loop_
_entity_poly.entity_id
_entity_poly.type
_entity_poly.pdbx_seq_one_letter_code
_entity_poly.pdbx_strand_id
1 'polypeptide(L)'
;MKKNITNFKLGELFCGPGGLACGALNSHSDDGKYGVVHAWANDYDFDTCETYRKNICPEDPDSVHHGDVRELNIKELGEIDAFAYGFPCNSFSNVGEHIQLV
;
A
#
# COMPACT_ATOMS: atom_id res chain seq x y z
N MET A 1 19.36 -21.44 15.06
CA MET A 1 17.98 -21.27 15.59
C MET A 1 17.26 -20.33 14.65
N LYS A 2 16.07 -20.68 14.13
CA LYS A 2 15.28 -19.74 13.31
C LYS A 2 14.77 -18.63 14.24
N LYS A 3 15.13 -17.39 13.94
CA LYS A 3 14.63 -16.21 14.67
C LYS A 3 13.14 -16.09 14.28
N ASN A 4 12.22 -16.18 15.24
CA ASN A 4 10.81 -15.90 14.96
C ASN A 4 10.68 -14.40 14.73
N ILE A 5 10.34 -14.01 13.51
CA ILE A 5 10.06 -12.62 13.13
C ILE A 5 8.56 -12.41 13.27
N THR A 6 8.17 -11.39 14.03
CA THR A 6 6.79 -10.91 14.08
C THR A 6 6.57 -9.96 12.91
N ASN A 7 5.66 -10.32 12.01
CA ASN A 7 5.35 -9.52 10.83
C ASN A 7 4.07 -8.71 11.07
N PHE A 8 4.13 -7.42 10.80
CA PHE A 8 2.99 -6.52 10.75
C PHE A 8 2.42 -6.50 9.32
N LYS A 9 1.13 -6.75 9.17
CA LYS A 9 0.41 -6.73 7.89
C LYS A 9 0.08 -5.30 7.49
N LEU A 10 0.50 -4.90 6.29
CA LEU A 10 0.29 -3.57 5.73
C LEU A 10 -0.92 -3.58 4.77
N GLY A 11 -1.87 -2.67 5.01
CA GLY A 11 -2.90 -2.29 4.06
C GLY A 11 -2.68 -0.87 3.53
N GLU A 12 -2.85 -0.67 2.22
CA GLU A 12 -2.58 0.60 1.55
C GLU A 12 -3.74 1.11 0.69
N LEU A 13 -4.10 2.39 0.85
CA LEU A 13 -4.94 3.11 -0.10
C LEU A 13 -4.11 4.13 -0.89
N PHE A 14 -4.48 4.35 -2.16
CA PHE A 14 -3.71 5.20 -3.06
C PHE A 14 -2.24 4.73 -3.12
N CYS A 15 -2.05 3.43 -3.34
CA CYS A 15 -0.74 2.79 -3.22
C CYS A 15 0.22 3.20 -4.35
N GLY A 16 -0.32 3.71 -5.46
CA GLY A 16 0.41 3.98 -6.69
C GLY A 16 1.27 2.77 -7.08
N PRO A 17 2.50 2.98 -7.58
CA PRO A 17 3.39 1.89 -7.96
C PRO A 17 4.07 1.18 -6.77
N GLY A 18 3.70 1.50 -5.52
CA GLY A 18 4.18 0.78 -4.32
C GLY A 18 5.42 1.36 -3.64
N GLY A 19 5.62 2.69 -3.69
CA GLY A 19 6.77 3.33 -3.04
C GLY A 19 6.80 3.15 -1.52
N LEU A 20 5.64 3.30 -0.85
CA LEU A 20 5.50 3.09 0.59
C LEU A 20 5.71 1.62 0.95
N ALA A 21 5.01 0.71 0.27
CA ALA A 21 5.21 -0.73 0.37
C ALA A 21 6.68 -1.15 0.26
N CYS A 22 7.38 -0.67 -0.77
CA CYS A 22 8.78 -0.99 -1.00
C CYS A 22 9.65 -0.59 0.21
N GLY A 23 9.46 0.61 0.75
CA GLY A 23 10.17 1.04 1.97
C GLY A 23 9.82 0.17 3.18
N ALA A 24 8.53 -0.12 3.38
CA ALA A 24 8.06 -0.88 4.53
C ALA A 24 8.54 -2.34 4.52
N LEU A 25 8.40 -3.04 3.40
CA LEU A 25 8.78 -4.46 3.25
C LEU A 25 10.30 -4.68 3.34
N ASN A 26 11.10 -3.67 2.99
CA ASN A 26 12.56 -3.71 3.15
C ASN A 26 13.03 -3.28 4.55
N SER A 27 12.12 -2.87 5.42
CA SER A 27 12.43 -2.38 6.77
C SER A 27 12.34 -3.50 7.80
N HIS A 28 13.29 -3.50 8.73
CA HIS A 28 13.35 -4.42 9.87
C HIS A 28 13.74 -3.65 11.13
N SER A 29 13.32 -4.14 12.30
CA SER A 29 13.86 -3.61 13.56
C SER A 29 15.36 -3.90 13.68
N ASP A 30 16.09 -3.04 14.39
CA ASP A 30 17.53 -3.22 14.63
C ASP A 30 17.86 -4.58 15.27
N ASP A 31 16.97 -5.06 16.14
CA ASP A 31 17.10 -6.36 16.79
C ASP A 31 16.59 -7.53 15.93
N GLY A 32 16.11 -7.26 14.70
CA GLY A 32 15.65 -8.19 13.68
C GLY A 32 14.48 -9.07 14.13
N LYS A 33 13.63 -8.59 15.04
CA LYS A 33 12.44 -9.31 15.52
C LYS A 33 11.15 -8.87 14.82
N TYR A 34 11.16 -7.70 14.18
CA TYR A 34 9.98 -7.15 13.54
C TYR A 34 10.24 -6.85 12.07
N GLY A 35 9.22 -7.07 11.25
CA GLY A 35 9.19 -6.71 9.83
C GLY A 35 7.77 -6.36 9.40
N VAL A 36 7.63 -5.86 8.19
CA VAL A 36 6.34 -5.55 7.56
C VAL A 36 6.14 -6.46 6.37
N VAL A 37 4.92 -6.94 6.19
CA VAL A 37 4.51 -7.74 5.03
C VAL A 37 3.30 -7.15 4.37
N HIS A 38 3.20 -7.34 3.06
CA HIS A 38 2.01 -6.98 2.29
C HIS A 38 0.79 -7.77 2.77
N ALA A 39 -0.36 -7.11 2.83
CA ALA A 39 -1.66 -7.76 3.01
C ALA A 39 -2.62 -7.42 1.87
N TRP A 40 -2.83 -6.14 1.60
CA TRP A 40 -3.61 -5.67 0.46
C TRP A 40 -3.25 -4.24 0.09
N ALA A 41 -3.53 -3.86 -1.15
CA ALA A 41 -3.36 -2.49 -1.62
C ALA A 41 -4.49 -2.09 -2.56
N ASN A 42 -4.77 -0.80 -2.70
CA ASN A 42 -5.75 -0.27 -3.64
C ASN A 42 -5.21 0.98 -4.35
N ASP A 43 -5.45 1.04 -5.66
CA ASP A 43 -5.30 2.25 -6.46
C ASP A 43 -6.34 2.27 -7.60
N TYR A 44 -6.60 3.46 -8.12
CA TYR A 44 -7.52 3.67 -9.23
C TYR A 44 -6.84 3.52 -10.58
N ASP A 45 -5.52 3.73 -10.66
CA ASP A 45 -4.77 3.66 -11.91
C ASP A 45 -4.29 2.24 -12.18
N PHE A 46 -4.70 1.67 -13.32
CA PHE A 46 -4.41 0.30 -13.71
C PHE A 46 -2.90 0.04 -13.87
N ASP A 47 -2.16 0.94 -14.52
CA ASP A 47 -0.74 0.74 -14.82
C ASP A 47 0.11 0.78 -13.53
N THR A 48 -0.26 1.62 -12.57
CA THR A 48 0.36 1.61 -11.25
C THR A 48 0.04 0.32 -10.47
N CYS A 49 -1.20 -0.16 -10.51
CA CYS A 49 -1.56 -1.46 -9.91
C CYS A 49 -0.73 -2.60 -10.51
N GLU A 50 -0.58 -2.63 -11.84
CA GLU A 50 0.24 -3.64 -12.53
C GLU A 50 1.71 -3.54 -12.14
N THR A 51 2.22 -2.33 -11.95
CA THR A 51 3.58 -2.10 -11.47
C THR A 51 3.74 -2.61 -10.03
N TYR A 52 2.76 -2.33 -9.15
CA TYR A 52 2.75 -2.81 -7.77
C TYR A 52 2.76 -4.34 -7.73
N ARG A 53 1.83 -5.00 -8.43
CA ARG A 53 1.73 -6.47 -8.49
C ARG A 53 3.04 -7.12 -8.90
N LYS A 54 3.69 -6.61 -9.95
CA LYS A 54 4.93 -7.18 -10.49
C LYS A 54 6.13 -7.03 -9.55
N ASN A 55 6.20 -5.95 -8.78
CA ASN A 55 7.40 -5.60 -8.01
C ASN A 55 7.28 -5.83 -6.49
N ILE A 56 6.06 -5.79 -5.95
CA ILE A 56 5.82 -5.85 -4.50
C ILE A 56 5.22 -7.20 -4.09
N CYS A 57 4.19 -7.67 -4.79
CA CYS A 57 3.46 -8.89 -4.44
C CYS A 57 3.23 -9.84 -5.63
N PRO A 58 4.29 -10.28 -6.35
CA PRO A 58 4.12 -11.12 -7.54
C PRO A 58 3.48 -12.49 -7.25
N GLU A 59 3.62 -12.97 -6.01
CA GLU A 59 3.03 -14.24 -5.56
C GLU A 59 1.58 -14.11 -5.10
N ASP A 60 1.07 -12.88 -4.93
CA ASP A 60 -0.31 -12.60 -4.51
C ASP A 60 -0.87 -11.35 -5.22
N PRO A 61 -0.99 -11.36 -6.56
CA PRO A 61 -1.39 -10.18 -7.33
C PRO A 61 -2.86 -9.77 -7.11
N ASP A 62 -3.72 -10.71 -6.69
CA ASP A 62 -5.15 -10.48 -6.47
C ASP A 62 -5.43 -9.67 -5.19
N SER A 63 -4.45 -9.58 -4.29
CA SER A 63 -4.47 -8.70 -3.11
C SER A 63 -4.36 -7.20 -3.45
N VAL A 64 -4.12 -6.86 -4.72
CA VAL A 64 -4.15 -5.47 -5.21
C VAL A 64 -5.50 -5.20 -5.86
N HIS A 65 -6.31 -4.38 -5.20
CA HIS A 65 -7.64 -4.01 -5.64
C HIS A 65 -7.57 -2.80 -6.57
N HIS A 66 -7.76 -3.02 -7.87
CA HIS A 66 -7.87 -1.93 -8.83
C HIS A 66 -9.29 -1.36 -8.84
N GLY A 67 -9.43 -0.07 -8.53
CA GLY A 67 -10.71 0.63 -8.57
C GLY A 67 -10.78 1.84 -7.65
N ASP A 68 -11.89 2.56 -7.74
CA ASP A 68 -12.16 3.71 -6.89
C ASP A 68 -12.30 3.28 -5.43
N VAL A 69 -11.51 3.89 -4.54
CA VAL A 69 -11.52 3.63 -3.11
C VAL A 69 -12.91 3.80 -2.47
N ARG A 70 -13.77 4.66 -3.04
CA ARG A 70 -15.13 4.92 -2.57
C ARG A 70 -16.06 3.73 -2.79
N GLU A 71 -15.72 2.86 -3.74
CA GLU A 71 -16.47 1.66 -4.09
C GLU A 71 -15.87 0.40 -3.43
N LEU A 72 -14.75 0.54 -2.72
CA LEU A 72 -14.03 -0.56 -2.10
C LEU A 72 -14.82 -1.19 -0.94
N ASN A 73 -15.01 -2.51 -1.00
CA ASN A 73 -15.64 -3.24 0.10
C ASN A 73 -14.65 -3.50 1.24
N ILE A 74 -14.50 -2.53 2.13
CA ILE A 74 -13.53 -2.55 3.25
C ILE A 74 -13.67 -3.82 4.12
N LYS A 75 -14.90 -4.35 4.26
CA LYS A 75 -15.15 -5.53 5.10
C LYS A 75 -14.52 -6.81 4.54
N GLU A 76 -14.22 -6.84 3.25
CA GLU A 76 -13.68 -8.01 2.56
C GLU A 76 -12.14 -7.99 2.43
N LEU A 77 -11.49 -6.87 2.73
CA LEU A 77 -10.02 -6.71 2.57
C LEU A 77 -9.19 -7.52 3.57
N GLY A 78 -9.80 -7.96 4.67
CA GLY A 78 -9.11 -8.67 5.74
C GLY A 78 -8.36 -7.75 6.72
N GLU A 79 -7.81 -8.36 7.76
CA GLU A 79 -7.18 -7.65 8.88
C GLU A 79 -5.75 -7.19 8.57
N ILE A 80 -5.41 -6.00 9.05
CA ILE A 80 -4.10 -5.36 8.95
C ILE A 80 -3.64 -4.89 10.33
N ASP A 81 -2.32 -4.81 10.52
CA ASP A 81 -1.72 -4.24 11.72
C ASP A 81 -1.21 -2.80 11.48
N ALA A 82 -0.93 -2.47 10.22
CA ALA A 82 -0.45 -1.17 9.79
C ALA A 82 -1.28 -0.68 8.59
N PHE A 83 -1.69 0.58 8.64
CA PHE A 83 -2.43 1.24 7.58
C PHE A 83 -1.65 2.43 7.05
N ALA A 84 -1.45 2.49 5.73
CA ALA A 84 -0.80 3.63 5.07
C ALA A 84 -1.66 4.15 3.91
N TYR A 85 -1.54 5.44 3.61
CA TYR A 85 -2.25 6.03 2.48
C TYR A 85 -1.48 7.21 1.89
N GLY A 86 -1.37 7.23 0.55
CA GLY A 86 -0.70 8.27 -0.22
C GLY A 86 -1.70 9.18 -0.93
N PHE A 87 -2.47 9.98 -0.19
CA PHE A 87 -3.53 10.79 -0.82
C PHE A 87 -2.95 11.74 -1.90
N PRO A 88 -3.69 11.99 -3.00
CA PRO A 88 -3.22 12.86 -4.07
C PRO A 88 -2.88 14.26 -3.55
N CYS A 89 -1.64 14.71 -3.74
CA CYS A 89 -1.18 16.02 -3.28
C CYS A 89 -1.56 17.18 -4.24
N ASN A 90 -2.26 16.90 -5.34
CA ASN A 90 -2.52 17.85 -6.42
C ASN A 90 -3.27 19.12 -5.98
N SER A 91 -4.16 19.05 -4.99
CA SER A 91 -4.86 20.24 -4.46
C SER A 91 -4.02 21.08 -3.49
N PHE A 92 -2.87 20.58 -3.03
CA PHE A 92 -2.02 21.21 -2.00
C PHE A 92 -0.62 21.60 -2.51
N SER A 93 -0.29 21.26 -3.76
CA SER A 93 1.00 21.60 -4.38
C SER A 93 1.01 23.04 -4.89
N ASN A 94 2.05 23.80 -4.57
CA ASN A 94 2.29 25.16 -5.10
C ASN A 94 2.46 25.21 -6.64
N VAL A 95 2.57 24.06 -7.30
CA VAL A 95 2.83 23.93 -8.76
C VAL A 95 1.58 23.50 -9.53
N GLY A 96 0.45 23.20 -8.87
CA GLY A 96 -0.82 22.86 -9.50
C GLY A 96 -1.81 24.03 -9.50
N GLU A 97 -2.73 24.08 -10.48
CA GLU A 97 -3.90 24.94 -10.34
C GLU A 97 -4.72 24.47 -9.13
N HIS A 98 -4.99 25.37 -8.19
CA HIS A 98 -5.78 25.09 -6.99
C HIS A 98 -7.24 24.79 -7.36
N ILE A 99 -7.52 23.56 -7.76
CA ILE A 99 -8.90 23.05 -7.80
C ILE A 99 -9.13 22.34 -6.47
N GLN A 100 -9.61 23.11 -5.50
CA GLN A 100 -10.20 22.60 -4.27
C GLN A 100 -11.45 21.80 -4.68
N LEU A 101 -11.38 20.47 -4.67
CA LEU A 101 -12.59 19.67 -4.74
C LEU A 101 -13.31 19.84 -3.40
N VAL A 102 -14.39 20.62 -3.44
CA VAL A 102 -15.47 20.66 -2.45
C VAL A 102 -16.28 19.38 -2.48
#